data_AF-A0A0B2D5B6-F1
#
_entry.id   AF-A0A0B2D5B6-F1
#
_cell.length_a   1.000
_cell.length_b   1.000
_cell.length_c   1.000
_cell.angle_alpha   90.00
_cell.angle_beta   90.00
_cell.angle_gamma   90.00
#
_symmetry.space_group_name_H-M   'P 1'
#
loop_
_entity.id
_entity.type
_entity.pdbx_description
1 polymer ?
#
loop_
_entity_poly.entity_id
_entity_poly.type
_entity_poly.pdbx_seq_one_letter_code
_entity_poly.pdbx_strand_id
1 'polypeptide(L)'
;MTHQVADTVLFEGTRYLNWDTPLDGYFIERGLMTRIVEEGARHPACRRGYVARWVVVDGLLRLAELERHQQPGSLFRRVFGKAAGRPLAALWYSGTLRLFEADRPQPGRWLELDVSAGRVCAVRWMLREGWEKA
;
A
#
# COMPACT_ATOMS: atom_id res chain seq x y z
N MET A 1 -20.59 -7.31 7.08
CA MET A 1 -19.42 -7.47 6.18
C MET A 1 -18.21 -6.86 6.87
N THR A 2 -17.10 -7.59 6.96
CA THR A 2 -15.87 -7.05 7.56
C THR A 2 -15.09 -6.28 6.49
N HIS A 3 -15.01 -4.96 6.61
CA HIS A 3 -14.21 -4.13 5.71
C HIS A 3 -12.74 -4.56 5.80
N GLN A 4 -12.08 -4.75 4.65
CA GLN A 4 -10.65 -5.03 4.65
C GLN A 4 -9.88 -3.76 5.04
N VAL A 5 -8.89 -3.90 5.93
CA VAL A 5 -7.98 -2.81 6.28
C VAL A 5 -7.01 -2.59 5.12
N ALA A 6 -7.11 -1.41 4.49
CA ALA A 6 -6.26 -1.01 3.38
C ALA A 6 -4.87 -0.57 3.84
N ASP A 7 -3.90 -0.67 2.94
CA ASP A 7 -2.65 0.07 3.06
C ASP A 7 -2.93 1.56 2.91
N THR A 8 -1.96 2.40 3.30
CA THR A 8 -2.07 3.85 3.11
C THR A 8 -0.90 4.41 2.33
N VAL A 9 -1.14 5.43 1.51
CA VAL A 9 -0.12 6.17 0.76
C VAL A 9 -0.23 7.65 1.10
N LEU A 10 0.88 8.25 1.55
CA LEU A 10 1.00 9.70 1.65
C LEU A 10 1.58 10.25 0.34
N PHE A 11 0.78 11.03 -0.38
CA PHE A 11 1.14 11.66 -1.65
C PHE A 11 0.76 13.14 -1.60
N GLU A 12 1.71 14.03 -1.88
CA GLU A 12 1.52 15.50 -1.87
C GLU A 12 0.83 16.02 -0.59
N GLY A 13 1.19 15.46 0.57
CA GLY A 13 0.61 15.82 1.87
C GLY A 13 -0.78 15.25 2.15
N THR A 14 -1.40 14.57 1.18
CA THR A 14 -2.71 13.94 1.34
C THR A 14 -2.57 12.45 1.60
N ARG A 15 -3.35 11.93 2.55
CA ARG A 15 -3.39 10.51 2.89
C ARG A 15 -4.47 9.79 2.09
N TYR A 16 -4.06 8.74 1.40
CA TYR A 16 -4.94 7.88 0.62
C TYR A 16 -4.96 6.45 1.17
N LEU A 17 -6.10 5.79 1.04
CA LEU A 17 -6.24 4.34 1.12
C LEU A 17 -5.83 3.73 -0.21
N ASN A 18 -4.92 2.76 -0.17
CA ASN A 18 -4.47 2.03 -1.34
C ASN A 18 -5.29 0.74 -1.51
N TRP A 19 -5.89 0.59 -2.69
CA TRP A 19 -6.66 -0.59 -3.04
C TRP A 19 -5.78 -1.77 -3.50
N ASP A 20 -4.59 -1.47 -4.01
CA ASP A 20 -3.68 -2.44 -4.60
C ASP A 20 -2.65 -2.98 -3.58
N THR A 21 -1.95 -4.06 -3.94
CA THR A 21 -1.06 -4.79 -3.03
C THR A 21 0.40 -4.82 -3.53
N PRO A 22 1.12 -3.69 -3.52
CA PRO A 22 2.46 -3.57 -4.10
C PRO A 22 3.55 -4.44 -3.46
N LEU A 23 3.27 -5.09 -2.32
CA LEU A 23 4.18 -6.04 -1.67
C LEU A 23 3.99 -7.49 -2.12
N ASP A 24 2.89 -7.84 -2.78
CA ASP A 24 2.59 -9.24 -3.11
C ASP A 24 3.67 -9.83 -4.03
N GLY A 25 4.08 -9.09 -5.07
CA GLY A 25 5.18 -9.51 -5.96
C GLY A 25 6.49 -9.78 -5.20
N TYR A 26 6.87 -8.89 -4.29
CA TYR A 26 8.06 -9.06 -3.45
C TYR A 26 8.00 -10.33 -2.60
N PHE A 27 6.84 -10.60 -1.98
CA PHE A 27 6.67 -11.78 -1.14
C PHE A 27 6.62 -13.08 -1.92
N ILE A 28 6.03 -13.08 -3.11
CA ILE A 28 5.96 -14.24 -4.00
C ILE A 28 7.38 -14.59 -4.48
N GLU A 29 8.12 -13.64 -5.04
CA GLU A 29 9.47 -13.85 -5.58
C GLU A 29 10.46 -14.36 -4.52
N ARG A 30 10.31 -13.93 -3.27
CA ARG A 30 11.21 -14.29 -2.16
C ARG A 30 10.74 -15.53 -1.38
N GLY A 31 9.61 -16.13 -1.72
CA GLY A 31 9.03 -17.24 -0.95
C GLY A 31 8.70 -16.86 0.50
N LEU A 32 8.37 -15.58 0.73
CA LEU A 32 8.11 -15.02 2.07
C LEU A 32 6.63 -15.00 2.43
N MET A 33 5.75 -15.10 1.42
CA MET A 33 4.30 -14.97 1.58
C MET A 33 3.71 -16.03 2.52
N THR A 34 4.35 -17.19 2.61
CA THR A 34 4.01 -18.25 3.56
C THR A 34 4.48 -17.90 4.98
N ARG A 35 5.76 -17.58 5.19
CA ARG A 35 6.32 -17.43 6.56
C ARG A 35 5.87 -16.19 7.35
N ILE A 36 5.53 -15.08 6.72
CA ILE A 36 5.12 -13.85 7.44
C ILE A 36 3.62 -13.90 7.79
N VAL A 37 2.80 -14.48 6.91
CA VAL A 37 1.33 -14.54 7.00
C VAL A 37 0.83 -15.76 7.80
N GLU A 38 1.59 -16.86 7.82
CA GLU A 38 1.15 -18.13 8.46
C GLU A 38 1.28 -18.12 9.99
N GLU A 39 2.20 -17.34 10.58
CA GLU A 39 2.31 -17.20 12.03
C GLU A 39 1.25 -16.21 12.56
N GLY A 40 -0.02 -16.64 12.64
CA GLY A 40 -1.05 -16.00 13.47
C GLY A 40 -1.68 -14.70 12.95
N ALA A 41 -1.60 -14.39 11.65
CA ALA A 41 -2.10 -13.11 11.11
C ALA A 41 -3.26 -13.19 10.11
N ARG A 42 -3.87 -14.36 9.90
CA ARG A 42 -5.10 -14.44 9.09
C ARG A 42 -6.28 -13.88 9.88
N HIS A 43 -6.57 -12.60 9.69
CA HIS A 43 -7.72 -11.93 10.28
C HIS A 43 -8.79 -11.67 9.21
N PRO A 44 -10.09 -11.89 9.46
CA PRO A 44 -11.15 -11.65 8.49
C PRO A 44 -11.18 -10.21 7.97
N ALA A 45 -10.71 -9.24 8.76
CA ALA A 45 -10.59 -7.82 8.37
C ALA A 45 -9.27 -7.48 7.67
N CYS A 46 -8.29 -8.39 7.62
CA CYS A 46 -7.00 -8.15 6.97
C CYS A 46 -6.40 -9.49 6.52
N ARG A 47 -6.86 -9.98 5.37
CA ARG A 47 -6.43 -11.30 4.86
C ARG A 47 -4.94 -11.38 4.56
N ARG A 48 -4.32 -10.24 4.26
CA ARG A 48 -2.87 -10.10 4.07
C ARG A 48 -2.08 -10.33 5.36
N GLY A 49 -2.70 -10.11 6.52
CA GLY A 49 -2.05 -10.21 7.82
C GLY A 49 -1.06 -9.08 8.16
N TYR A 50 -0.89 -8.11 7.27
CA TYR A 50 -0.08 -6.92 7.48
C TYR A 50 -0.82 -5.67 7.01
N VAL A 51 -0.36 -4.52 7.51
CA VAL A 51 -0.73 -3.19 7.02
C VAL A 51 0.55 -2.44 6.68
N ALA A 52 0.64 -1.91 5.47
CA ALA A 52 1.76 -1.09 5.05
C ALA A 52 1.38 0.38 4.97
N ARG A 53 2.35 1.23 5.34
CA ARG A 53 2.28 2.69 5.12
C ARG A 53 3.37 3.08 4.13
N TRP A 54 2.94 3.75 3.08
CA TRP A 54 3.76 4.18 1.95
C TRP A 54 3.82 5.70 1.91
N VAL A 55 4.90 6.20 1.31
CA VAL A 55 5.06 7.63 1.03
C VAL A 55 5.65 7.79 -0.36
N VAL A 56 5.20 8.80 -1.10
CA VAL A 56 5.85 9.21 -2.33
C VAL A 56 6.73 10.42 -2.03
N VAL A 57 8.04 10.26 -2.15
CA VAL A 57 9.04 11.33 -1.95
C VAL A 57 10.06 11.23 -3.07
N ASP A 58 10.44 12.37 -3.63
CA ASP A 58 11.37 12.49 -4.77
C ASP A 58 10.93 11.64 -5.98
N GLY A 59 9.62 11.56 -6.21
CA GLY A 59 9.02 10.77 -7.29
C GLY A 59 9.13 9.25 -7.12
N LEU A 60 9.56 8.76 -5.95
CA LEU A 60 9.66 7.34 -5.65
C LEU A 60 8.59 6.91 -4.65
N LEU A 61 7.91 5.81 -4.95
CA LEU A 61 7.09 5.07 -4.00
C LEU A 61 8.02 4.39 -3.00
N ARG A 62 7.87 4.73 -1.72
CA ARG A 62 8.68 4.20 -0.63
C ARG A 62 7.81 3.56 0.44
N LEU A 63 8.19 2.36 0.87
CA LEU A 63 7.63 1.72 2.05
C LEU A 63 8.20 2.40 3.29
N ALA A 64 7.36 3.08 4.08
CA ALA A 64 7.76 3.73 5.31
C ALA A 64 7.61 2.79 6.52
N GLU A 65 6.49 2.07 6.58
CA GLU A 65 6.17 1.19 7.70
C GLU A 65 5.51 -0.10 7.22
N LEU A 66 5.76 -1.18 7.95
CA LEU A 66 5.14 -2.47 7.73
C LEU A 66 4.90 -3.12 9.09
N GLU A 67 3.63 -3.29 9.44
CA GLU A 67 3.19 -3.80 10.74
C GLU A 67 2.33 -5.05 10.55
N ARG A 68 2.41 -5.96 11.51
CA ARG A 68 1.46 -7.07 11.58
C ARG A 68 0.11 -6.52 12.04
N HIS A 69 -0.96 -6.93 11.40
CA HIS A 69 -2.29 -6.46 11.80
C HIS A 69 -2.60 -6.91 13.25
N GLN A 70 -3.04 -5.97 14.10
CA GLN A 70 -3.42 -6.19 15.51
C GLN A 70 -2.34 -6.79 16.42
N GLN A 71 -1.07 -6.78 16.00
CA GLN A 71 0.03 -7.23 16.84
C GLN A 71 1.13 -6.16 16.87
N PRO A 72 1.61 -5.77 18.06
CA PRO A 72 2.74 -4.87 18.17
C PRO A 72 4.00 -5.55 17.60
N GLY A 73 4.75 -4.81 16.80
CA GLY A 73 6.00 -5.29 16.22
C GLY A 73 6.13 -4.95 14.74
N SER A 74 7.20 -4.25 14.40
CA SER A 74 7.53 -3.93 13.02
C SER A 74 7.92 -5.19 12.26
N LEU A 75 7.11 -5.58 11.28
CA LEU A 75 7.49 -6.59 10.29
C LEU A 75 8.61 -6.06 9.39
N PHE A 76 8.71 -4.74 9.23
CA PHE A 76 9.72 -4.11 8.38
C PHE A 76 11.13 -4.66 8.63
N ARG A 77 11.57 -4.73 9.91
CA ARG A 77 12.90 -5.26 10.24
C ARG A 77 13.02 -6.76 9.99
N ARG A 78 11.95 -7.53 10.17
CA ARG A 78 11.92 -8.97 9.88
C ARG A 78 12.02 -9.24 8.38
N VAL A 79 11.41 -8.39 7.54
CA VAL A 79 11.36 -8.54 6.08
C VAL A 79 12.58 -7.93 5.37
N PHE A 80 13.00 -6.74 5.80
CA PHE A 80 14.00 -5.91 5.12
C PHE A 80 15.30 -5.74 5.91
N GLY A 81 15.44 -6.39 7.06
CA GLY A 81 16.67 -6.42 7.85
C GLY A 81 17.13 -5.04 8.32
N LYS A 82 18.42 -4.74 8.12
CA LYS A 82 19.08 -3.48 8.54
C LYS A 82 18.57 -2.23 7.80
N ALA A 83 17.74 -2.38 6.76
CA ALA A 83 17.10 -1.23 6.11
C ALA A 83 15.98 -0.61 6.96
N ALA A 84 15.58 -1.25 8.06
CA ALA A 84 14.61 -0.72 9.01
C ALA A 84 15.10 0.61 9.61
N GLY A 85 14.30 1.67 9.44
CA GLY A 85 14.57 3.01 9.97
C GLY A 85 14.53 4.13 8.93
N ARG A 86 14.43 3.82 7.64
CA ARG A 86 14.21 4.79 6.56
C ARG A 86 13.22 4.27 5.52
N PRO A 87 12.43 5.14 4.88
CA PRO A 87 11.54 4.70 3.80
C PRO A 87 12.30 4.02 2.65
N LEU A 88 11.95 2.77 2.37
CA LEU A 88 12.60 1.91 1.38
C LEU A 88 11.95 2.08 0.01
N ALA A 89 12.72 2.46 -1.00
CA ALA A 89 12.20 2.56 -2.37
C ALA A 89 11.70 1.19 -2.87
N ALA A 90 10.49 1.17 -3.40
CA ALA A 90 9.79 -0.02 -3.87
C ALA A 90 10.26 -0.43 -5.28
N LEU A 91 11.57 -0.63 -5.46
CA LEU A 91 12.17 -0.89 -6.78
C LEU A 91 11.69 -2.19 -7.44
N TRP A 92 11.07 -3.07 -6.65
CA TRP A 92 10.42 -4.30 -7.13
C TRP A 92 9.05 -4.06 -7.77
N TYR A 93 8.42 -2.90 -7.57
CA TYR A 93 7.05 -2.68 -7.98
C TYR A 93 6.94 -1.91 -9.31
N SER A 94 6.20 -2.49 -10.24
CA SER A 94 5.69 -1.83 -11.45
C SER A 94 4.21 -2.14 -11.60
N GLY A 95 3.39 -1.11 -11.81
CA GLY A 95 1.93 -1.23 -11.91
C GLY A 95 1.24 0.09 -11.58
N THR A 96 -0.09 0.06 -11.53
CA THR A 96 -0.91 1.22 -11.16
C THR A 96 -1.44 1.06 -9.75
N LEU A 97 -1.28 2.11 -8.92
CA LEU A 97 -1.91 2.20 -7.61
C LEU A 97 -3.21 2.99 -7.71
N ARG A 98 -4.32 2.42 -7.25
CA ARG A 98 -5.62 3.09 -7.12
C ARG A 98 -5.82 3.56 -5.69
N LEU A 99 -5.92 4.88 -5.55
CA LEU A 99 -5.84 5.60 -4.29
C LEU A 99 -7.14 6.36 -4.01
N PHE A 100 -7.74 6.12 -2.86
CA PHE A 100 -8.97 6.79 -2.41
C PHE A 100 -8.65 7.70 -1.23
N GLU A 101 -9.12 8.95 -1.24
CA GLU A 101 -8.86 9.88 -0.14
C GLU A 101 -9.39 9.30 1.19
N ALA A 102 -8.52 9.21 2.20
CA ALA A 102 -8.85 8.56 3.46
C ALA A 102 -9.78 9.43 4.33
N ASP A 103 -9.56 10.74 4.34
CA ASP A 103 -10.24 11.67 5.25
C ASP A 103 -11.52 12.27 4.64
N ARG A 104 -11.62 12.32 3.32
CA ARG A 104 -12.77 12.83 2.56
C ARG A 104 -13.07 11.96 1.35
N PRO A 105 -13.48 10.70 1.56
CA PRO A 105 -13.77 9.79 0.46
C PRO A 105 -14.87 10.40 -0.42
N GLN A 106 -14.52 10.70 -1.68
CA GLN A 106 -15.47 11.10 -2.71
C GLN A 106 -15.85 9.84 -3.48
N PRO A 107 -17.08 9.32 -3.32
CA PRO A 107 -17.52 8.15 -4.05
C PRO A 107 -17.38 8.37 -5.57
N GLY A 108 -16.85 7.37 -6.26
CA GLY A 108 -16.64 7.46 -7.71
C GLY A 108 -15.45 8.33 -8.12
N ARG A 109 -14.62 8.83 -7.21
CA ARG A 109 -13.36 9.51 -7.55
C ARG A 109 -12.17 8.80 -6.90
N TRP A 110 -11.12 8.58 -7.68
CA TRP A 110 -9.85 8.05 -7.17
C TRP A 110 -8.67 8.64 -7.93
N LEU A 111 -7.49 8.53 -7.33
CA LEU A 111 -6.21 8.91 -7.91
C LEU A 111 -5.51 7.63 -8.38
N GLU A 112 -4.97 7.66 -9.59
CA GLU A 112 -4.10 6.61 -10.12
C GLU A 112 -2.67 7.10 -10.18
N LEU A 113 -1.76 6.31 -9.60
CA LEU A 113 -0.32 6.48 -9.77
C LEU A 113 0.21 5.34 -10.64
N ASP A 114 0.70 5.66 -11.83
CA ASP A 114 1.45 4.69 -12.64
C ASP A 114 2.89 4.65 -12.12
N VAL A 115 3.32 3.47 -11.72
CA VAL A 115 4.64 3.23 -11.12
C VAL A 115 5.44 2.26 -11.99
N SER A 116 6.69 2.61 -12.27
CA SER A 116 7.65 1.74 -12.97
C SER A 116 8.93 1.62 -12.16
N ALA A 117 9.27 0.41 -11.73
CA ALA A 117 10.41 0.12 -10.86
C ALA A 117 10.49 1.06 -9.64
N GLY A 118 9.35 1.27 -8.97
CA GLY A 118 9.20 2.14 -7.82
C GLY A 118 9.11 3.65 -8.12
N ARG A 119 9.31 4.08 -9.37
CA ARG A 119 9.17 5.49 -9.77
C ARG A 119 7.77 5.81 -10.23
N VAL A 120 7.17 6.88 -9.69
CA VAL A 120 5.90 7.42 -10.19
C VAL A 120 6.17 8.10 -11.52
N CYS A 121 5.55 7.57 -12.59
CA CYS A 121 5.73 8.02 -13.96
C CYS A 121 4.56 8.87 -14.46
N ALA A 122 3.35 8.62 -13.94
CA ALA A 122 2.17 9.41 -14.26
C ALA A 122 1.20 9.44 -13.08
N VAL A 123 0.39 10.49 -13.05
CA VAL A 123 -0.63 10.75 -12.03
C VAL A 123 -1.92 11.11 -12.77
N ARG A 124 -3.03 10.41 -12.50
CA ARG A 124 -4.33 10.66 -13.14
C ARG A 124 -5.45 10.70 -12.12
N TRP A 125 -6.32 11.69 -12.22
CA TRP A 125 -7.59 11.67 -11.50
C TRP A 125 -8.62 10.93 -12.33
N MET A 126 -9.24 9.95 -11.70
CA MET A 126 -10.29 9.14 -12.30
C MET A 126 -11.64 9.49 -11.69
N LEU A 127 -12.64 9.51 -12.55
CA LEU A 127 -14.04 9.68 -12.20
C LEU A 127 -14.80 8.47 -12.75
N ARG A 128 -15.68 7.90 -11.93
CA ARG A 128 -16.62 6.89 -12.36
C ARG A 128 -17.64 7.56 -13.27
N GLU A 129 -17.75 7.11 -14.51
CA GLU A 129 -18.79 7.56 -15.42
C GLU A 129 -20.18 7.41 -14.77
N GLY A 130 -21.00 8.46 -14.88
CA GLY A 130 -22.35 8.52 -14.29
C GLY A 130 -22.43 9.11 -12.87
N TRP A 131 -21.33 9.61 -12.29
CA TRP A 131 -21.33 10.35 -11.01
C TRP A 131 -21.32 11.87 -11.23
N GLU A 132 -22.11 12.38 -12.16
CA GLU A 132 -22.42 13.81 -12.21
C GLU A 132 -23.62 14.08 -11.28
N LYS A 133 -23.34 14.85 -10.22
CA LYS A 133 -24.27 15.48 -9.25
C LYS A 133 -25.75 15.06 -9.36
N ALA A 134 -26.18 14.20 -8.44
CA ALA A 134 -27.53 14.27 -7.90
C ALA A 134 -27.61 15.40 -6.87
#